data_AF-A0ABD0YTC3-F1
#
_entry.id   AF-A0ABD0YTC3-F1
#
_cell.length_a   1.000
_cell.length_b   1.000
_cell.length_c   1.000
_cell.angle_alpha   90.00
_cell.angle_beta   90.00
_cell.angle_gamma   90.00
#
_symmetry.space_group_name_H-M   'P 1'
#
loop_
_entity.id
_entity.type
_entity.pdbx_description
1 polymer ?
#
loop_
_entity_poly.entity_id
_entity_poly.type
_entity_poly.pdbx_seq_one_letter_code
_entity_poly.pdbx_strand_id
1 'polypeptide(L)'
;MAALSAFMSNNESISKKVIDYAEESITTYLNSCRMQQFATRATILSVECLKGKGLYGEAANQLIRMTSEDSDLRSAVLLEQAAYCFLHSQRPTMHRKYSFHMVFAGHRYSKAGHKHHSIRCYSQAYQVYENKCWSVAEDHINFTVGKQSSQLKLATNAVEAFSRLVTRSSRQSATQQQLFLKEYITTVQQLESDFGELKILAIPVIEYFSIQVLLGHPSSRGLSPNIINATGINFDNPNDHQNRSLDEGRWGKLEEKLVTFVQGMNTMVFKPTVELFTNKTNNSSSPVVVLGELVSLNIGLKNPLHIPIKLHNLHLSWSVIPEEGGMCQDNSQGSKAAVTDPISEITIEPESTRYVRYYFTINMPVYFPILQFLQIIYLVITEQFSNTLSYTVRYGSIRYLIHVLS
;
A
#
# COMPACT_ATOMS: atom_id res chain seq x y z
N MET A 1 52.58 -4.34 -11.37
CA MET A 1 53.60 -3.55 -10.63
C MET A 1 53.87 -2.21 -11.30
N ALA A 2 54.20 -2.15 -12.59
CA ALA A 2 54.43 -0.88 -13.31
C ALA A 2 53.26 0.12 -13.22
N ALA A 3 52.02 -0.35 -13.36
CA ALA A 3 50.83 0.51 -13.19
C ALA A 3 50.74 1.12 -11.78
N LEU A 4 50.99 0.33 -10.74
CA LEU A 4 50.92 0.77 -9.35
C LEU A 4 52.04 1.77 -9.00
N SER A 5 53.27 1.50 -9.43
CA SER A 5 54.40 2.41 -9.19
C SER A 5 54.17 3.76 -9.89
N ALA A 6 53.65 3.73 -11.11
CA ALA A 6 53.32 4.95 -11.85
C ALA A 6 52.10 5.69 -11.26
N PHE A 7 51.13 4.98 -10.66
CA PHE A 7 50.06 5.60 -9.88
C PHE A 7 50.60 6.35 -8.65
N MET A 8 51.47 5.69 -7.87
CA MET A 8 52.07 6.26 -6.66
C MET A 8 53.02 7.44 -6.95
N SER A 9 53.58 7.50 -8.16
CA SER A 9 54.46 8.60 -8.58
C SER A 9 53.72 9.93 -8.79
N ASN A 10 52.39 9.94 -8.75
CA ASN A 10 51.50 11.10 -8.90
C ASN A 10 51.81 12.01 -10.10
N ASN A 11 52.40 11.46 -11.17
CA ASN A 11 52.77 12.21 -12.36
C ASN A 11 51.62 12.15 -13.38
N GLU A 12 50.97 13.29 -13.61
CA GLU A 12 49.81 13.39 -14.51
C GLU A 12 50.10 12.91 -15.93
N SER A 13 51.33 13.10 -16.42
CA SER A 13 51.74 12.65 -17.77
C SER A 13 51.75 11.12 -17.94
N ILE A 14 51.93 10.38 -16.85
CA ILE A 14 51.97 8.91 -16.83
C ILE A 14 50.60 8.34 -16.42
N SER A 15 49.70 9.19 -15.93
CA SER A 15 48.37 8.82 -15.42
C SER A 15 47.53 8.00 -16.41
N LYS A 16 47.60 8.34 -17.70
CA LYS A 16 46.91 7.58 -18.76
C LYS A 16 47.54 6.21 -18.99
N LYS A 17 48.87 6.16 -19.07
CA LYS A 17 49.63 4.91 -19.23
C LYS A 17 49.41 3.94 -18.06
N VAL A 18 49.19 4.45 -16.84
CA VAL A 18 48.83 3.63 -15.68
C VAL A 18 47.56 2.82 -15.92
N ILE A 19 46.54 3.46 -16.49
CA ILE A 19 45.24 2.83 -16.78
C ILE A 19 45.44 1.79 -17.88
N ASP A 20 46.15 2.15 -18.95
CA ASP A 20 46.44 1.25 -20.07
C ASP A 20 47.22 0.01 -19.61
N TYR A 21 48.25 0.17 -18.77
CA TYR A 21 49.01 -0.97 -18.22
C TYR A 21 48.18 -1.85 -17.29
N ALA A 22 47.29 -1.25 -16.48
CA ALA A 22 46.39 -2.02 -15.63
C ALA A 22 45.39 -2.81 -16.49
N GLU A 23 44.83 -2.17 -17.50
CA GLU A 23 43.88 -2.77 -18.44
C GLU A 23 44.51 -3.92 -19.24
N GLU A 24 45.72 -3.70 -19.78
CA GLU A 24 46.49 -4.73 -20.46
C GLU A 24 46.70 -5.94 -19.54
N SER A 25 47.14 -5.72 -18.30
CA SER A 25 47.34 -6.81 -17.34
C SER A 25 46.04 -7.60 -17.05
N ILE A 26 44.91 -6.91 -16.90
CA ILE A 26 43.61 -7.56 -16.68
C ILE A 26 43.25 -8.41 -17.89
N THR A 27 43.39 -7.88 -19.11
CA THR A 27 43.07 -8.60 -20.34
C THR A 27 43.99 -9.80 -20.58
N THR A 28 45.29 -9.71 -20.26
CA THR A 28 46.22 -10.83 -20.37
C THR A 28 45.84 -11.96 -19.41
N TYR A 29 45.55 -11.65 -18.15
CA TYR A 29 45.13 -12.67 -17.19
C TYR A 29 43.79 -13.31 -17.57
N LEU A 30 42.85 -12.51 -18.08
CA LEU A 30 41.52 -12.95 -18.45
C LEU A 30 41.52 -13.81 -19.73
N ASN A 31 42.14 -13.32 -20.80
CA ASN A 31 42.03 -13.91 -22.14
C ASN A 31 43.19 -14.85 -22.47
N SER A 32 44.43 -14.41 -22.25
CA SER A 32 45.63 -15.16 -22.65
C SER A 32 45.93 -16.28 -21.66
N CYS A 33 45.97 -15.96 -20.36
CA CYS A 33 46.27 -16.94 -19.32
C CYS A 33 45.03 -17.75 -18.90
N ARG A 34 43.82 -17.23 -19.14
CA ARG A 34 42.54 -17.82 -18.71
C ARG A 34 42.46 -18.07 -17.20
N MET A 35 43.16 -17.24 -16.42
CA MET A 35 43.24 -17.35 -14.95
C MET A 35 42.35 -16.29 -14.31
N GLN A 36 41.08 -16.65 -14.17
CA GLN A 36 40.02 -15.74 -13.72
C GLN A 36 40.29 -15.11 -12.34
N GLN A 37 40.92 -15.87 -11.42
CA GLN A 37 41.27 -15.39 -10.09
C GLN A 37 42.31 -14.26 -10.13
N PHE A 38 43.33 -14.38 -10.98
CA PHE A 38 44.37 -13.34 -11.14
C PHE A 38 43.80 -12.11 -11.84
N ALA A 39 42.96 -12.30 -12.85
CA ALA A 39 42.25 -11.20 -13.50
C ALA A 39 41.37 -10.42 -12.52
N THR A 40 40.64 -11.10 -11.63
CA THR A 40 39.83 -10.44 -10.59
C THR A 40 40.71 -9.68 -9.59
N ARG A 41 41.83 -10.26 -9.13
CA ARG A 41 42.77 -9.57 -8.22
C ARG A 41 43.37 -8.31 -8.85
N ALA A 42 43.81 -8.40 -10.11
CA ALA A 42 44.31 -7.25 -10.86
C ALA A 42 43.24 -6.17 -11.02
N THR A 43 41.99 -6.59 -11.29
CA THR A 43 40.85 -5.68 -11.44
C THR A 43 40.54 -4.94 -10.15
N ILE A 44 40.45 -5.62 -9.00
CA ILE A 44 40.18 -4.97 -7.71
C ILE A 44 41.24 -3.92 -7.39
N LEU A 45 42.51 -4.21 -7.64
CA LEU A 45 43.59 -3.24 -7.44
C LEU A 45 43.48 -2.03 -8.37
N SER A 46 43.19 -2.27 -9.66
CA SER A 46 42.98 -1.22 -10.66
C SER A 46 41.80 -0.31 -10.31
N VAL A 47 40.69 -0.91 -9.86
CA VAL A 47 39.47 -0.22 -9.44
C VAL A 47 39.71 0.77 -8.31
N GLU A 48 40.49 0.39 -7.29
CA GLU A 48 40.82 1.32 -6.19
C GLU A 48 41.69 2.49 -6.67
N CYS A 49 42.61 2.25 -7.61
CA CYS A 49 43.38 3.33 -8.24
C CYS A 49 42.47 4.28 -9.05
N LEU A 50 41.51 3.74 -9.80
CA LEU A 50 40.55 4.52 -10.59
C LEU A 50 39.60 5.33 -9.71
N LYS A 51 39.09 4.74 -8.62
CA LYS A 51 38.29 5.44 -7.60
C LYS A 51 39.07 6.60 -6.97
N GLY A 52 40.35 6.41 -6.65
CA GLY A 52 41.22 7.46 -6.14
C GLY A 52 41.38 8.66 -7.10
N LYS A 53 41.25 8.44 -8.41
CA LYS A 53 41.24 9.49 -9.44
C LYS A 53 39.84 10.05 -9.76
N GLY A 54 38.80 9.56 -9.11
CA GLY A 54 37.40 9.93 -9.40
C GLY A 54 36.84 9.33 -10.70
N LEU A 55 37.54 8.38 -11.33
CA LEU A 55 37.12 7.71 -12.57
C LEU A 55 36.17 6.53 -12.29
N TYR A 56 35.06 6.81 -11.62
CA TYR A 56 34.13 5.78 -11.15
C TYR A 56 33.44 5.00 -12.29
N GLY A 57 33.21 5.64 -13.45
CA GLY A 57 32.59 4.98 -14.60
C GLY A 57 33.48 3.87 -15.19
N GLU A 58 34.77 4.14 -15.33
CA GLU A 58 35.75 3.15 -15.79
C GLU A 58 35.94 2.02 -14.78
N ALA A 59 36.02 2.37 -13.49
CA ALA A 59 36.09 1.40 -12.41
C ALA A 59 34.89 0.42 -12.43
N ALA A 60 33.67 0.94 -12.60
CA ALA A 60 32.47 0.13 -12.71
C ALA A 60 32.53 -0.83 -13.92
N ASN A 61 32.98 -0.34 -15.07
CA ASN A 61 33.10 -1.16 -16.29
C ASN A 61 34.11 -2.30 -16.12
N GLN A 62 35.25 -2.06 -15.47
CA GLN A 62 36.22 -3.11 -15.18
C GLN A 62 35.62 -4.20 -14.28
N LEU A 63 34.87 -3.82 -13.23
CA LEU A 63 34.19 -4.76 -12.34
C LEU A 63 33.13 -5.60 -13.07
N ILE A 64 32.28 -4.96 -13.89
CA ILE A 64 31.22 -5.62 -14.65
C ILE A 64 31.80 -6.65 -15.62
N ARG A 65 32.91 -6.32 -16.29
CA ARG A 65 33.60 -7.23 -17.22
C ARG A 65 34.09 -8.51 -16.55
N MET A 66 34.41 -8.45 -15.25
CA MET A 66 34.89 -9.62 -14.51
C MET A 66 33.77 -10.58 -14.06
N THR A 67 32.50 -10.23 -14.32
CA THR A 67 31.36 -11.10 -14.01
C THR A 67 31.30 -12.28 -14.99
N SER A 68 31.07 -13.48 -14.46
CA SER A 68 30.85 -14.70 -15.26
C SER A 68 29.85 -15.63 -14.57
N GLU A 69 29.40 -16.66 -15.27
CA GLU A 69 28.44 -17.64 -14.73
C GLU A 69 29.11 -18.73 -13.90
N ASP A 70 30.42 -18.86 -13.98
CA ASP A 70 31.20 -19.89 -13.25
C ASP A 70 31.17 -19.66 -11.73
N SER A 71 30.95 -18.43 -11.29
CA SER A 71 30.89 -18.07 -9.88
C SER A 71 29.89 -16.95 -9.63
N ASP A 72 28.67 -17.34 -9.28
CA ASP A 72 27.57 -16.39 -9.01
C ASP A 72 27.88 -15.46 -7.83
N LEU A 73 28.52 -15.95 -6.76
CA LEU A 73 28.87 -15.12 -5.61
C LEU A 73 29.87 -14.02 -5.97
N ARG A 74 30.94 -14.36 -6.70
CA ARG A 74 31.93 -13.38 -7.16
C ARG A 74 31.29 -12.34 -8.07
N SER A 75 30.47 -12.79 -9.02
CA SER A 75 29.74 -11.89 -9.92
C SER A 75 28.79 -10.97 -9.16
N ALA A 76 28.10 -11.47 -8.12
CA ALA A 76 27.23 -10.66 -7.27
C ALA A 76 27.98 -9.53 -6.57
N VAL A 77 29.11 -9.86 -5.92
CA VAL A 77 29.95 -8.89 -5.21
C VAL A 77 30.48 -7.83 -6.18
N LEU A 78 30.99 -8.24 -7.35
CA LEU A 78 31.54 -7.31 -8.34
C LEU A 78 30.46 -6.38 -8.90
N LEU A 79 29.25 -6.88 -9.16
CA LEU A 79 28.11 -6.07 -9.60
C LEU A 79 27.65 -5.08 -8.54
N GLU A 80 27.62 -5.49 -7.28
CA GLU A 80 27.30 -4.59 -6.17
C GLU A 80 28.34 -3.47 -6.05
N GLN A 81 29.63 -3.80 -6.12
CA GLN A 81 30.69 -2.79 -6.09
C GLN A 81 30.65 -1.87 -7.32
N ALA A 82 30.31 -2.40 -8.50
CA ALA A 82 30.11 -1.59 -9.70
C ALA A 82 28.93 -0.63 -9.55
N ALA A 83 27.83 -1.09 -8.94
CA ALA A 83 26.69 -0.24 -8.63
C ALA A 83 27.13 0.94 -7.76
N TYR A 84 27.84 0.69 -6.65
CA TYR A 84 28.32 1.78 -5.79
C TYR A 84 29.24 2.75 -6.52
N CYS A 85 30.06 2.30 -7.47
CA CYS A 85 30.84 3.20 -8.31
C CYS A 85 29.92 4.16 -9.10
N PHE A 86 28.83 3.68 -9.68
CA PHE A 86 27.84 4.55 -10.35
C PHE A 86 27.16 5.55 -9.40
N LEU A 87 26.97 5.18 -8.14
CA LEU A 87 26.43 6.08 -7.12
C LEU A 87 27.42 7.20 -6.74
N HIS A 88 28.71 6.89 -6.65
CA HIS A 88 29.76 7.86 -6.30
C HIS A 88 30.20 8.74 -7.48
N SER A 89 29.83 8.39 -8.71
CA SER A 89 30.07 9.24 -9.88
C SER A 89 29.34 10.58 -9.72
N GLN A 90 30.08 11.69 -9.68
CA GLN A 90 29.51 13.02 -9.50
C GLN A 90 29.15 13.71 -10.82
N ARG A 91 29.70 13.26 -11.96
CA ARG A 91 29.57 13.93 -13.27
C ARG A 91 29.41 12.92 -14.41
N PRO A 92 28.18 12.48 -14.75
CA PRO A 92 26.91 12.68 -14.05
C PRO A 92 26.69 11.69 -12.90
N THR A 93 25.73 11.98 -12.01
CA THR A 93 25.20 11.00 -11.05
C THR A 93 24.38 9.96 -11.79
N MET A 94 24.69 8.68 -11.58
CA MET A 94 24.15 7.58 -12.38
C MET A 94 23.20 6.67 -11.57
N HIS A 95 22.22 7.26 -10.89
CA HIS A 95 21.27 6.52 -10.02
C HIS A 95 20.55 5.36 -10.74
N ARG A 96 20.23 5.51 -12.03
CA ARG A 96 19.59 4.45 -12.82
C ARG A 96 20.52 3.27 -13.09
N LYS A 97 21.82 3.52 -13.34
CA LYS A 97 22.79 2.44 -13.50
C LYS A 97 23.04 1.76 -12.15
N TYR A 98 23.11 2.53 -11.06
CA TYR A 98 23.17 1.98 -9.71
C TYR A 98 22.03 1.00 -9.45
N SER A 99 20.77 1.44 -9.58
CA SER A 99 19.61 0.60 -9.26
C SER A 99 19.52 -0.64 -10.15
N PHE A 100 19.85 -0.50 -11.43
CA PHE A 100 19.90 -1.62 -12.37
C PHE A 100 20.95 -2.67 -11.95
N HIS A 101 22.18 -2.25 -11.66
CA HIS A 101 23.23 -3.19 -11.24
C HIS A 101 22.99 -3.79 -9.85
N MET A 102 22.32 -3.07 -8.94
CA MET A 102 21.87 -3.62 -7.66
C MET A 102 20.85 -4.76 -7.85
N VAL A 103 19.91 -4.64 -8.80
CA VAL A 103 18.98 -5.72 -9.16
C VAL A 103 19.73 -6.95 -9.69
N PHE A 104 20.71 -6.76 -10.59
CA PHE A 104 21.54 -7.86 -11.09
C PHE A 104 22.39 -8.53 -10.00
N ALA A 105 22.98 -7.74 -9.11
CA ALA A 105 23.70 -8.24 -7.94
C ALA A 105 22.76 -9.08 -7.05
N GLY A 106 21.55 -8.57 -6.80
CA GLY A 106 20.50 -9.29 -6.06
C GLY A 106 20.17 -10.64 -6.69
N HIS A 107 19.98 -10.69 -8.01
CA HIS A 107 19.74 -11.93 -8.74
C HIS A 107 20.89 -12.94 -8.57
N ARG A 108 22.14 -12.51 -8.75
CA ARG A 108 23.33 -13.37 -8.61
C ARG A 108 23.52 -13.85 -7.16
N TYR A 109 23.27 -13.01 -6.14
CA TYR A 109 23.26 -13.42 -4.74
C TYR A 109 22.21 -14.50 -4.46
N SER A 110 21.01 -14.37 -5.04
CA SER A 110 19.95 -15.38 -4.90
C SER A 110 20.39 -16.72 -5.48
N LYS A 111 21.00 -16.71 -6.67
CA LYS A 111 21.48 -17.92 -7.34
C LYS A 111 22.62 -18.60 -6.58
N ALA A 112 23.48 -17.81 -5.92
CA ALA A 112 24.50 -18.29 -5.01
C ALA A 112 23.97 -18.75 -3.62
N GLY A 113 22.65 -18.68 -3.38
CA GLY A 113 22.04 -19.08 -2.11
C GLY A 113 22.04 -18.01 -1.00
N HIS A 114 22.62 -16.83 -1.23
CA HIS A 114 22.71 -15.74 -0.26
C HIS A 114 21.48 -14.82 -0.30
N LYS A 115 20.32 -15.33 0.13
CA LYS A 115 19.03 -14.61 0.06
C LYS A 115 19.00 -13.30 0.86
N HIS A 116 19.64 -13.24 2.04
CA HIS A 116 19.71 -11.99 2.82
C HIS A 116 20.40 -10.85 2.04
N HIS A 117 21.50 -11.16 1.36
CA HIS A 117 22.21 -10.18 0.53
C HIS A 117 21.36 -9.82 -0.69
N SER A 118 20.67 -10.80 -1.27
CA SER A 118 19.73 -10.57 -2.37
C SER A 118 18.63 -9.57 -1.98
N ILE A 119 17.93 -9.80 -0.86
CA ILE A 119 16.87 -8.92 -0.33
C ILE A 119 17.42 -7.52 -0.07
N ARG A 120 18.61 -7.40 0.54
CA ARG A 120 19.26 -6.10 0.78
C ARG A 120 19.49 -5.35 -0.53
N CYS A 121 20.05 -6.02 -1.55
CA CYS A 121 20.31 -5.39 -2.84
C CYS A 121 19.03 -4.94 -3.54
N TYR A 122 17.98 -5.76 -3.52
CA TYR A 122 16.67 -5.40 -4.06
C TYR A 122 16.03 -4.23 -3.30
N SER A 123 16.15 -4.19 -1.97
CA SER A 123 15.63 -3.10 -1.13
C SER A 123 16.34 -1.78 -1.41
N GLN A 124 17.66 -1.81 -1.59
CA GLN A 124 18.45 -0.64 -1.99
C GLN A 124 18.09 -0.16 -3.40
N ALA A 125 17.85 -1.08 -4.34
CA ALA A 125 17.38 -0.72 -5.67
C ALA A 125 15.97 -0.09 -5.62
N TYR A 126 15.08 -0.61 -4.79
CA TYR A 126 13.69 -0.14 -4.64
C TYR A 126 13.62 1.36 -4.33
N GLN A 127 14.50 1.88 -3.48
CA GLN A 127 14.56 3.32 -3.12
C GLN A 127 14.71 4.24 -4.35
N VAL A 128 15.31 3.75 -5.44
CA VAL A 128 15.45 4.51 -6.67
C VAL A 128 14.22 4.39 -7.56
N TYR A 129 13.50 3.28 -7.51
CA TYR A 129 12.31 3.04 -8.34
C TYR A 129 11.02 3.56 -7.71
N GLU A 130 10.97 3.67 -6.38
CA GLU A 130 9.83 4.14 -5.63
C GLU A 130 9.29 5.48 -6.17
N ASN A 131 7.97 5.55 -6.37
CA ASN A 131 7.23 6.72 -6.87
C ASN A 131 7.63 7.21 -8.28
N LYS A 132 8.37 6.41 -9.08
CA LYS A 132 8.73 6.77 -10.46
C LYS A 132 7.82 6.17 -11.52
N CYS A 133 6.74 5.51 -11.11
CA CYS A 133 5.75 4.85 -11.97
C CYS A 133 6.36 3.75 -12.86
N TRP A 134 7.47 3.14 -12.44
CA TRP A 134 8.07 2.00 -13.17
C TRP A 134 7.48 0.71 -12.61
N SER A 135 6.16 0.59 -12.75
CA SER A 135 5.36 -0.44 -12.08
C SER A 135 5.93 -1.84 -12.26
N VAL A 136 6.36 -2.20 -13.49
CA VAL A 136 6.90 -3.54 -13.80
C VAL A 136 8.20 -3.83 -13.03
N ALA A 137 9.10 -2.86 -12.92
CA ALA A 137 10.35 -3.01 -12.19
C ALA A 137 10.09 -3.10 -10.68
N GLU A 138 9.25 -2.21 -10.16
CA GLU A 138 8.83 -2.24 -8.76
C GLU A 138 8.11 -3.56 -8.42
N ASP A 139 7.28 -4.09 -9.33
CA ASP A 139 6.56 -5.36 -9.16
C ASP A 139 7.55 -6.53 -9.05
N HIS A 140 8.52 -6.58 -9.96
CA HIS A 140 9.57 -7.60 -9.92
C HIS A 140 10.36 -7.55 -8.61
N ILE A 141 10.71 -6.35 -8.14
CA ILE A 141 11.46 -6.16 -6.88
C ILE A 141 10.62 -6.64 -5.69
N ASN A 142 9.40 -6.12 -5.53
CA ASN A 142 8.53 -6.47 -4.40
C ASN A 142 8.17 -7.96 -4.40
N PHE A 143 7.89 -8.54 -5.56
CA PHE A 143 7.61 -9.98 -5.67
C PHE A 143 8.82 -10.83 -5.28
N THR A 144 10.02 -10.46 -5.74
CA THR A 144 11.25 -11.18 -5.42
C THR A 144 11.59 -11.07 -3.93
N VAL A 145 11.49 -9.88 -3.36
CA VAL A 145 11.69 -9.65 -1.92
C VAL A 145 10.69 -10.44 -1.09
N GLY A 146 9.40 -10.41 -1.46
CA GLY A 146 8.35 -11.15 -0.77
C GLY A 146 8.60 -12.66 -0.78
N LYS A 147 8.89 -13.22 -1.95
CA LYS A 147 9.17 -14.65 -2.13
C LYS A 147 10.42 -15.10 -1.36
N GLN A 148 11.51 -14.34 -1.44
CA GLN A 148 12.74 -14.67 -0.70
C GLN A 148 12.57 -14.51 0.81
N SER A 149 11.81 -13.52 1.27
CA SER A 149 11.52 -13.30 2.69
C SER A 149 10.68 -14.44 3.25
N SER A 150 9.67 -14.91 2.52
CA SER A 150 8.88 -16.11 2.88
C SER A 150 9.78 -17.35 3.01
N GLN A 151 10.71 -17.57 2.06
CA GLN A 151 11.66 -18.69 2.14
C GLN A 151 12.64 -18.60 3.32
N LEU A 152 12.89 -17.40 3.85
CA LEU A 152 13.71 -17.17 5.04
C LEU A 152 12.90 -17.17 6.34
N LYS A 153 11.60 -17.48 6.28
CA LYS A 153 10.66 -17.40 7.41
C LYS A 153 10.53 -15.99 8.01
N LEU A 154 10.82 -14.96 7.22
CA LEU A 154 10.59 -13.56 7.57
C LEU A 154 9.20 -13.15 7.07
N ALA A 155 8.15 -13.72 7.68
CA ALA A 155 6.77 -13.58 7.24
C ALA A 155 6.30 -12.11 7.21
N THR A 156 6.68 -11.32 8.22
CA THR A 156 6.35 -9.88 8.30
C THR A 156 6.85 -9.10 7.10
N ASN A 157 8.13 -9.25 6.76
CA ASN A 157 8.75 -8.62 5.60
C ASN A 157 8.13 -9.10 4.28
N ALA A 158 7.73 -10.37 4.21
CA ALA A 158 7.06 -10.93 3.04
C ALA A 158 5.68 -10.31 2.82
N VAL A 159 4.86 -10.24 3.88
CA VAL A 159 3.53 -9.62 3.85
C VAL A 159 3.63 -8.14 3.48
N GLU A 160 4.60 -7.41 4.04
CA GLU A 160 4.83 -6.01 3.68
C GLU A 160 5.16 -5.85 2.18
N ALA A 161 6.10 -6.62 1.65
CA ALA A 161 6.48 -6.53 0.24
C ALA A 161 5.33 -6.91 -0.71
N PHE A 162 4.58 -7.97 -0.39
CA PHE A 162 3.42 -8.38 -1.17
C PHE A 162 2.24 -7.41 -1.04
N SER A 163 2.03 -6.78 0.12
CA SER A 163 0.97 -5.78 0.30
C SER A 163 1.12 -4.63 -0.70
N ARG A 164 2.36 -4.17 -0.93
CA ARG A 164 2.68 -3.10 -1.90
C ARG A 164 2.37 -3.50 -3.35
N LEU A 165 2.35 -4.80 -3.68
CA LEU A 165 1.95 -5.27 -5.01
C LEU A 165 0.44 -5.20 -5.20
N VAL A 166 -0.34 -5.58 -4.18
CA VAL A 166 -1.79 -5.71 -4.29
C VAL A 166 -2.55 -4.41 -4.07
N THR A 167 -1.94 -3.40 -3.43
CA THR A 167 -2.59 -2.12 -3.11
C THR A 167 -2.60 -1.10 -4.26
N ARG A 168 -1.93 -1.39 -5.37
CA ARG A 168 -1.69 -0.41 -6.45
C ARG A 168 -2.07 -0.96 -7.81
N SER A 169 -2.40 -0.05 -8.73
CA SER A 169 -2.56 -0.40 -10.13
C SER A 169 -1.20 -0.76 -10.73
N SER A 170 -1.15 -1.88 -11.44
CA SER A 170 0.06 -2.40 -12.08
C SER A 170 -0.21 -2.67 -13.56
N ARG A 171 0.85 -2.55 -14.38
CA ARG A 171 0.84 -2.89 -15.81
C ARG A 171 1.07 -4.39 -16.09
N GLN A 172 1.14 -5.21 -15.04
CA GLN A 172 1.28 -6.67 -15.18
C GLN A 172 -0.02 -7.31 -15.66
N SER A 173 0.09 -8.50 -16.26
CA SER A 173 -1.09 -9.25 -16.72
C SER A 173 -1.97 -9.69 -15.54
N ALA A 174 -3.27 -9.88 -15.80
CA ALA A 174 -4.22 -10.40 -14.83
C ALA A 174 -3.75 -11.74 -14.21
N THR A 175 -3.18 -12.64 -15.03
CA THR A 175 -2.61 -13.92 -14.57
C THR A 175 -1.46 -13.72 -13.57
N GLN A 176 -0.58 -12.75 -13.83
CA GLN A 176 0.54 -12.46 -12.93
C GLN A 176 0.05 -11.80 -11.63
N GLN A 177 -0.94 -10.92 -11.70
CA GLN A 177 -1.55 -10.31 -10.52
C GLN A 177 -2.32 -11.34 -9.67
N GLN A 178 -2.93 -12.34 -10.30
CA GLN A 178 -3.53 -13.48 -9.60
C GLN A 178 -2.48 -14.28 -8.81
N LEU A 179 -1.29 -14.48 -9.38
CA LEU A 179 -0.17 -15.08 -8.66
C LEU A 179 0.25 -14.22 -7.45
N PHE A 180 0.38 -12.90 -7.62
CA PHE A 180 0.73 -11.99 -6.53
C PHE A 180 -0.29 -12.04 -5.39
N LEU A 181 -1.57 -11.99 -5.74
CA LEU A 181 -2.66 -12.09 -4.77
C LEU A 181 -2.62 -13.43 -4.02
N LYS A 182 -2.37 -14.53 -4.74
CA LYS A 182 -2.27 -15.87 -4.15
C LYS A 182 -1.12 -15.97 -3.13
N GLU A 183 0.07 -15.49 -3.49
CA GLU A 183 1.23 -15.49 -2.59
C GLU A 183 1.00 -14.59 -1.37
N TYR A 184 0.36 -13.43 -1.56
CA TYR A 184 -0.02 -12.53 -0.48
C TYR A 184 -0.96 -13.19 0.53
N ILE A 185 -2.07 -13.77 0.06
CA ILE A 185 -3.04 -14.44 0.93
C ILE A 185 -2.37 -15.61 1.68
N THR A 186 -1.57 -16.42 0.98
CA THR A 186 -0.88 -17.56 1.58
C THR A 186 0.10 -17.13 2.68
N THR A 187 0.86 -16.06 2.45
CA THR A 187 1.81 -15.55 3.46
C THR A 187 1.12 -14.91 4.66
N VAL A 188 -0.02 -14.24 4.46
CA VAL A 188 -0.85 -13.74 5.58
C VAL A 188 -1.38 -14.89 6.42
N GLN A 189 -1.82 -15.99 5.82
CA GLN A 189 -2.28 -17.19 6.52
C GLN A 189 -1.16 -17.88 7.33
N GLN A 190 0.06 -17.89 6.79
CA GLN A 190 1.24 -18.39 7.50
C GLN A 190 1.55 -17.52 8.72
N LEU A 191 1.58 -16.19 8.55
CA LEU A 191 1.85 -15.25 9.63
C LEU A 191 0.84 -15.37 10.78
N GLU A 192 -0.43 -15.58 10.45
CA GLU A 192 -1.48 -15.82 11.46
C GLU A 192 -1.25 -17.11 12.24
N SER A 193 -0.82 -18.18 11.57
CA SER A 193 -0.53 -19.45 12.26
C SER A 193 0.61 -19.29 13.27
N ASP A 194 1.55 -18.38 13.00
CA ASP A 194 2.71 -18.12 13.86
C ASP A 194 2.39 -17.16 15.03
N PHE A 195 1.53 -16.14 14.84
CA PHE A 195 1.31 -15.06 15.83
C PHE A 195 -0.10 -15.01 16.44
N GLY A 196 -1.08 -15.72 15.88
CA GLY A 196 -2.46 -15.77 16.41
C GLY A 196 -3.25 -14.46 16.37
N GLU A 197 -2.77 -13.42 15.67
CA GLU A 197 -3.43 -12.12 15.54
C GLU A 197 -4.32 -12.00 14.29
N LEU A 198 -5.33 -11.13 14.38
CA LEU A 198 -6.31 -10.84 13.31
C LEU A 198 -5.64 -10.35 12.01
N LYS A 199 -6.09 -10.92 10.89
CA LYS A 199 -5.57 -10.69 9.54
C LYS A 199 -5.86 -9.27 9.07
N ILE A 200 -4.86 -8.40 8.97
CA ILE A 200 -5.03 -7.11 8.27
C ILE A 200 -4.64 -7.30 6.81
N LEU A 201 -5.64 -7.33 5.93
CA LEU A 201 -5.41 -7.33 4.49
C LEU A 201 -5.35 -5.90 3.96
N ALA A 202 -4.50 -5.70 2.97
CA ALA A 202 -4.33 -4.42 2.29
C ALA A 202 -5.33 -4.19 1.13
N ILE A 203 -6.24 -5.15 0.88
CA ILE A 203 -7.24 -5.13 -0.20
C ILE A 203 -8.61 -5.61 0.32
N PRO A 204 -9.74 -5.07 -0.12
CA PRO A 204 -9.89 -3.94 -1.05
C PRO A 204 -9.38 -2.63 -0.44
N VAL A 205 -8.92 -1.73 -1.30
CA VAL A 205 -8.44 -0.41 -0.85
C VAL A 205 -9.66 0.44 -0.56
N ILE A 206 -9.73 1.03 0.63
CA ILE A 206 -10.88 1.86 1.01
C ILE A 206 -10.64 3.29 0.54
N GLU A 207 -11.59 3.83 -0.22
CA GLU A 207 -11.55 5.23 -0.63
C GLU A 207 -12.10 6.12 0.49
N TYR A 208 -11.22 6.58 1.39
CA TYR A 208 -11.62 7.38 2.55
C TYR A 208 -12.40 8.65 2.19
N PHE A 209 -12.10 9.28 1.05
CA PHE A 209 -12.77 10.50 0.62
C PHE A 209 -14.18 10.28 0.06
N SER A 210 -14.56 9.04 -0.24
CA SER A 210 -15.90 8.70 -0.77
C SER A 210 -16.84 8.13 0.28
N ILE A 211 -16.41 8.09 1.56
CA ILE A 211 -17.26 7.64 2.67
C ILE A 211 -18.34 8.67 2.94
N GLN A 212 -19.59 8.20 3.02
CA GLN A 212 -20.76 9.04 3.28
C GLN A 212 -21.59 8.42 4.40
N VAL A 213 -22.05 9.24 5.35
CA VAL A 213 -22.88 8.80 6.48
C VAL A 213 -24.20 9.55 6.43
N LEU A 214 -25.31 8.84 6.33
CA LEU A 214 -26.65 9.42 6.35
C LEU A 214 -27.37 9.02 7.62
N LEU A 215 -27.80 10.03 8.38
CA LEU A 215 -28.60 9.88 9.59
C LEU A 215 -30.08 9.77 9.24
N GLY A 216 -30.87 9.11 10.10
CA GLY A 216 -32.33 9.05 9.95
C GLY A 216 -32.80 8.40 8.65
N HIS A 217 -32.04 7.44 8.11
CA HIS A 217 -32.38 6.81 6.83
C HIS A 217 -33.77 6.16 6.95
N PRO A 218 -34.75 6.57 6.12
CA PRO A 218 -36.09 5.99 6.16
C PRO A 218 -35.97 4.50 5.88
N SER A 219 -36.36 3.68 6.84
CA SER A 219 -36.24 2.23 6.73
C SER A 219 -37.15 1.75 5.60
N SER A 220 -36.59 1.47 4.42
CA SER A 220 -37.33 0.89 3.29
C SER A 220 -37.60 -0.62 3.50
N ARG A 221 -37.30 -1.15 4.70
CA ARG A 221 -37.50 -2.55 5.08
C ARG A 221 -38.99 -2.90 4.93
N GLY A 222 -39.31 -3.68 3.90
CA GLY A 222 -40.67 -4.17 3.64
C GLY A 222 -41.51 -3.33 2.67
N LEU A 223 -40.98 -2.24 2.11
CA LEU A 223 -41.66 -1.49 1.06
C LEU A 223 -41.40 -2.14 -0.31
N SER A 224 -42.42 -2.12 -1.18
CA SER A 224 -42.31 -2.67 -2.54
C SER A 224 -41.24 -1.92 -3.35
N PRO A 225 -40.57 -2.57 -4.32
CA PRO A 225 -39.47 -1.97 -5.09
C PRO A 225 -39.85 -0.71 -5.90
N ASN A 226 -41.13 -0.37 -5.97
CA ASN A 226 -41.65 0.81 -6.68
C ASN A 226 -41.95 2.00 -5.75
N ILE A 227 -41.73 1.88 -4.44
CA ILE A 227 -41.94 3.00 -3.51
C ILE A 227 -40.58 3.65 -3.24
N ILE A 228 -40.45 4.90 -3.66
CA ILE A 228 -39.28 5.73 -3.41
C ILE A 228 -39.61 6.64 -2.23
N ASN A 229 -38.77 6.62 -1.19
CA ASN A 229 -38.93 7.54 -0.07
C ASN A 229 -38.82 8.98 -0.58
N ALA A 230 -39.72 9.86 -0.13
CA ALA A 230 -39.71 11.28 -0.46
C ALA A 230 -38.58 12.05 0.26
N THR A 231 -37.45 11.41 0.52
CA THR A 231 -36.23 12.03 1.03
C THR A 231 -35.42 12.50 -0.16
N GLY A 232 -35.29 13.82 -0.35
CA GLY A 232 -34.45 14.42 -1.40
C GLY A 232 -32.94 14.14 -1.26
N ILE A 233 -32.57 13.24 -0.35
CA ILE A 233 -31.21 12.85 -0.01
C ILE A 233 -31.04 11.37 -0.36
N ASN A 234 -30.25 11.10 -1.40
CA ASN A 234 -29.84 9.74 -1.77
C ASN A 234 -28.32 9.68 -1.98
N PHE A 235 -27.77 8.47 -1.88
CA PHE A 235 -26.37 8.13 -2.15
C PHE A 235 -26.05 8.00 -3.65
N ASP A 236 -27.07 7.88 -4.52
CA ASP A 236 -26.93 7.29 -5.86
C ASP A 236 -26.31 8.17 -6.96
N ASN A 237 -26.03 9.46 -6.76
CA ASN A 237 -25.48 10.30 -7.83
C ASN A 237 -24.18 11.04 -7.47
N PRO A 238 -23.02 10.55 -7.93
CA PRO A 238 -21.76 11.29 -7.87
C PRO A 238 -21.80 12.58 -8.70
N ASN A 239 -22.62 12.62 -9.76
CA ASN A 239 -22.77 13.80 -10.62
C ASN A 239 -23.66 14.89 -10.01
N ASP A 240 -24.46 14.57 -8.97
CA ASP A 240 -25.26 15.58 -8.27
C ASP A 240 -24.48 16.34 -7.21
N HIS A 241 -23.20 16.04 -6.97
CA HIS A 241 -22.42 16.74 -5.94
C HIS A 241 -22.32 18.26 -6.15
N GLN A 242 -22.37 18.75 -7.40
CA GLN A 242 -22.41 20.19 -7.68
C GLN A 242 -23.81 20.78 -7.45
N ASN A 243 -24.85 20.15 -7.99
CA ASN A 243 -26.25 20.56 -7.81
C ASN A 243 -26.65 20.55 -6.33
N ARG A 244 -26.22 19.53 -5.60
CA ARG A 244 -26.47 19.35 -4.18
C ARG A 244 -25.88 20.45 -3.32
N SER A 245 -24.67 20.94 -3.63
CA SER A 245 -24.09 22.05 -2.87
C SER A 245 -24.90 23.36 -2.99
N LEU A 246 -25.50 23.58 -4.17
CA LEU A 246 -26.40 24.70 -4.43
C LEU A 246 -27.76 24.50 -3.76
N ASP A 247 -28.26 23.26 -3.72
CA ASP A 247 -29.51 22.91 -3.04
C ASP A 247 -29.39 22.96 -1.53
N GLU A 248 -28.30 22.46 -0.95
CA GLU A 248 -27.99 22.56 0.49
C GLU A 248 -27.95 24.02 0.95
N GLY A 249 -27.36 24.92 0.16
CA GLY A 249 -27.39 26.36 0.44
C GLY A 249 -28.80 26.98 0.38
N ARG A 250 -29.69 26.45 -0.46
CA ARG A 250 -31.09 26.89 -0.56
C ARG A 250 -31.93 26.36 0.62
N TRP A 251 -31.78 25.08 0.95
CA TRP A 251 -32.47 24.44 2.07
C TRP A 251 -32.02 25.02 3.40
N GLY A 252 -30.72 25.26 3.59
CA GLY A 252 -30.20 25.90 4.81
C GLY A 252 -30.77 27.30 5.03
N LYS A 253 -30.91 28.11 3.97
CA LYS A 253 -31.57 29.44 4.06
C LYS A 253 -33.07 29.35 4.36
N LEU A 254 -33.73 28.31 3.85
CA LEU A 254 -35.16 28.09 4.12
C LEU A 254 -35.36 27.68 5.59
N GLU A 255 -34.50 26.80 6.10
CA GLU A 255 -34.47 26.40 7.51
C GLU A 255 -34.18 27.58 8.43
N GLU A 256 -33.20 28.44 8.11
CA GLU A 256 -32.89 29.67 8.84
C GLU A 256 -34.12 30.60 8.95
N LYS A 257 -34.86 30.77 7.84
CA LYS A 257 -36.07 31.58 7.80
C LYS A 257 -37.20 30.98 8.64
N LEU A 258 -37.38 29.66 8.61
CA LEU A 258 -38.38 28.97 9.44
C LEU A 258 -38.07 29.13 10.93
N VAL A 259 -36.81 28.94 11.34
CA VAL A 259 -36.39 29.12 12.73
C VAL A 259 -36.61 30.57 13.17
N THR A 260 -36.24 31.54 12.34
CA THR A 260 -36.46 32.97 12.61
C THR A 260 -37.94 33.30 12.76
N PHE A 261 -38.81 32.72 11.92
CA PHE A 261 -40.26 32.90 11.99
C PHE A 261 -40.86 32.35 13.29
N VAL A 262 -40.45 31.14 13.70
CA VAL A 262 -40.96 30.49 14.92
C VAL A 262 -40.46 31.19 16.19
N GLN A 263 -39.21 31.63 16.21
CA GLN A 263 -38.62 32.30 17.38
C GLN A 263 -39.02 33.78 17.48
N GLY A 264 -39.53 34.40 16.41
CA GLY A 264 -39.95 35.80 16.38
C GLY A 264 -38.78 36.81 16.49
N MET A 265 -37.53 36.34 16.48
CA MET A 265 -36.30 37.13 16.54
C MET A 265 -35.27 36.55 15.56
N ASN A 266 -34.41 37.41 15.00
CA ASN A 266 -33.34 36.97 14.11
C ASN A 266 -32.30 36.15 14.88
N THR A 267 -32.03 34.93 14.42
CA THR A 267 -30.98 34.07 14.95
C THR A 267 -29.60 34.63 14.60
N MET A 268 -28.80 34.99 15.62
CA MET A 268 -27.43 35.53 15.40
C MET A 268 -26.43 34.45 14.93
N VAL A 269 -26.67 33.19 15.27
CA VAL A 269 -25.86 32.04 14.85
C VAL A 269 -26.82 30.91 14.48
N PHE A 270 -26.97 30.67 13.17
CA PHE A 270 -27.74 29.54 12.65
C PHE A 270 -26.81 28.43 12.20
N LYS A 271 -27.09 27.19 12.63
CA LYS A 271 -26.40 25.99 12.16
C LYS A 271 -27.45 25.13 11.44
N PRO A 272 -27.31 24.90 10.12
CA PRO A 272 -28.25 24.07 9.38
C PRO A 272 -28.20 22.63 9.85
N THR A 273 -29.34 21.94 9.78
CA THR A 273 -29.40 20.51 10.01
C THR A 273 -28.75 19.78 8.84
N VAL A 274 -27.74 18.97 9.13
CA VAL A 274 -27.02 18.17 8.12
C VAL A 274 -27.31 16.71 8.40
N GLU A 275 -28.01 16.05 7.48
CA GLU A 275 -28.37 14.64 7.59
C GLU A 275 -27.36 13.73 6.88
N LEU A 276 -26.71 14.21 5.80
CA LEU A 276 -25.64 13.49 5.11
C LEU A 276 -24.27 14.13 5.38
N PHE A 277 -23.38 13.36 6.00
CA PHE A 277 -21.99 13.71 6.24
C PHE A 277 -21.11 13.14 5.13
N THR A 278 -20.23 13.98 4.60
CA THR A 278 -19.26 13.63 3.54
C THR A 278 -17.90 14.26 3.86
N ASN A 279 -16.91 14.07 2.99
CA ASN A 279 -15.62 14.76 3.11
C ASN A 279 -15.70 16.30 2.91
N LYS A 280 -16.83 16.83 2.41
CA LYS A 280 -17.05 18.27 2.17
C LYS A 280 -17.82 18.97 3.29
N THR A 281 -18.49 18.22 4.16
CA THR A 281 -19.26 18.79 5.28
C THR A 281 -18.36 19.16 6.45
N ASN A 282 -18.80 20.10 7.29
CA ASN A 282 -18.07 20.46 8.51
C ASN A 282 -18.28 19.38 9.59
N ASN A 283 -17.36 18.42 9.64
CA ASN A 283 -17.42 17.27 10.56
C ASN A 283 -16.74 17.56 11.92
N SER A 284 -16.57 18.83 12.28
CA SER A 284 -15.92 19.21 13.55
C SER A 284 -16.81 18.96 14.78
N SER A 285 -18.12 18.95 14.60
CA SER A 285 -19.11 18.66 15.65
C SER A 285 -19.73 17.28 15.44
N SER A 286 -20.10 16.63 16.54
CA SER A 286 -20.74 15.32 16.50
C SER A 286 -22.18 15.40 15.96
N PRO A 287 -22.54 14.75 14.83
CA PRO A 287 -23.93 14.49 14.45
C PRO A 287 -24.76 13.92 15.58
N VAL A 288 -26.01 14.38 15.72
CA VAL A 288 -26.95 13.84 16.71
C VAL A 288 -27.91 12.85 16.05
N VAL A 289 -28.11 11.67 16.62
CA VAL A 289 -28.99 10.59 16.12
C VAL A 289 -30.03 10.23 17.17
N VAL A 290 -31.26 9.95 16.73
CA VAL A 290 -32.34 9.48 17.61
C VAL A 290 -32.20 7.98 17.85
N LEU A 291 -32.43 7.53 19.09
CA LEU A 291 -32.40 6.11 19.44
C LEU A 291 -33.37 5.29 18.57
N GLY A 292 -32.90 4.17 18.04
CA GLY A 292 -33.67 3.27 17.18
C GLY A 292 -33.77 3.70 15.71
N GLU A 293 -33.27 4.89 15.33
CA GLU A 293 -33.20 5.27 13.91
C GLU A 293 -32.06 4.57 13.17
N LEU A 294 -32.28 4.38 11.87
CA LEU A 294 -31.32 3.74 10.98
C LEU A 294 -30.27 4.75 10.56
N VAL A 295 -29.00 4.45 10.81
CA VAL A 295 -27.89 5.17 10.21
C VAL A 295 -27.36 4.33 9.05
N SER A 296 -27.19 4.97 7.90
CA SER A 296 -26.67 4.32 6.70
C SER A 296 -25.29 4.84 6.36
N LEU A 297 -24.38 3.91 6.10
CA LEU A 297 -22.98 4.18 5.80
C LEU A 297 -22.68 3.67 4.40
N ASN A 298 -22.21 4.55 3.53
CA ASN A 298 -21.78 4.22 2.17
C ASN A 298 -20.25 4.26 2.12
N ILE A 299 -19.62 3.14 1.75
CA ILE A 299 -18.16 3.00 1.69
C ILE A 299 -17.75 2.59 0.28
N GLY A 300 -16.82 3.33 -0.33
CA GLY A 300 -16.18 2.95 -1.59
C GLY A 300 -15.08 1.91 -1.39
N LEU A 301 -15.30 0.69 -1.87
CA LEU A 301 -14.29 -0.37 -1.90
C LEU A 301 -13.65 -0.42 -3.30
N LYS A 302 -12.38 -0.06 -3.39
CA LYS A 302 -11.61 -0.03 -4.63
C LYS A 302 -10.82 -1.33 -4.83
N ASN A 303 -10.94 -1.88 -6.02
CA ASN A 303 -10.09 -2.95 -6.52
C ASN A 303 -9.06 -2.37 -7.50
N PRO A 304 -7.76 -2.28 -7.13
CA PRO A 304 -6.73 -1.79 -8.04
C PRO A 304 -6.21 -2.84 -9.03
N LEU A 305 -6.67 -4.10 -8.94
CA LEU A 305 -6.18 -5.22 -9.74
C LEU A 305 -7.00 -5.42 -11.02
N HIS A 306 -6.38 -6.06 -12.02
CA HIS A 306 -7.00 -6.52 -13.28
C HIS A 306 -7.81 -7.82 -13.13
N ILE A 307 -8.01 -8.27 -11.89
CA ILE A 307 -8.76 -9.48 -11.55
C ILE A 307 -9.94 -9.13 -10.66
N PRO A 308 -11.10 -9.77 -10.83
CA PRO A 308 -12.24 -9.54 -9.95
C PRO A 308 -11.95 -10.07 -8.55
N ILE A 309 -12.34 -9.32 -7.53
CA ILE A 309 -12.21 -9.73 -6.12
C ILE A 309 -13.61 -10.06 -5.58
N LYS A 310 -13.82 -11.32 -5.20
CA LYS A 310 -15.05 -11.79 -4.56
C LYS A 310 -14.88 -11.77 -3.03
N LEU A 311 -15.73 -11.01 -2.36
CA LEU A 311 -15.77 -10.89 -0.90
C LEU A 311 -17.10 -11.47 -0.40
N HIS A 312 -17.06 -12.18 0.71
CA HIS A 312 -18.20 -12.84 1.35
C HIS A 312 -18.32 -12.40 2.81
N ASN A 313 -19.53 -12.45 3.36
CA ASN A 313 -19.83 -12.17 4.77
C ASN A 313 -19.17 -10.87 5.27
N LEU A 314 -19.43 -9.76 4.57
CA LEU A 314 -18.87 -8.48 4.97
C LEU A 314 -19.63 -7.97 6.19
N HIS A 315 -18.89 -7.75 7.26
CA HIS A 315 -19.34 -7.22 8.53
C HIS A 315 -18.63 -5.89 8.83
N LEU A 316 -19.39 -4.89 9.25
CA LEU A 316 -18.82 -3.64 9.71
C LEU A 316 -18.57 -3.75 11.22
N SER A 317 -17.32 -3.79 11.65
CA SER A 317 -17.00 -3.81 13.08
C SER A 317 -17.05 -2.39 13.67
N TRP A 318 -17.76 -2.27 14.78
CA TRP A 318 -17.94 -1.03 15.52
C TRP A 318 -17.57 -1.22 16.99
N SER A 319 -17.19 -0.10 17.61
CA SER A 319 -17.00 -0.01 19.05
C SER A 319 -17.76 1.21 19.57
N VAL A 320 -18.50 1.01 20.65
CA VAL A 320 -19.38 2.00 21.29
C VAL A 320 -19.15 1.96 22.80
N ILE A 321 -19.19 3.12 23.44
CA ILE A 321 -19.08 3.24 24.90
C ILE A 321 -20.44 3.72 25.44
N PRO A 322 -21.27 2.85 26.04
CA PRO A 322 -22.57 3.24 26.60
C PRO A 322 -22.46 4.22 27.78
N GLU A 323 -23.53 4.96 28.08
CA GLU A 323 -23.60 5.85 29.25
C GLU A 323 -23.40 5.13 30.59
N GLU A 324 -23.75 3.85 30.66
CA GLU A 324 -23.57 3.00 31.85
C GLU A 324 -22.11 2.59 32.09
N GLY A 325 -21.19 2.94 31.18
CA GLY A 325 -19.77 2.59 31.23
C GLY A 325 -19.46 1.21 30.65
N GLY A 326 -18.22 1.04 30.18
CA GLY A 326 -17.75 -0.18 29.51
C GLY A 326 -17.61 -0.03 27.99
N MET A 327 -16.73 -0.82 27.37
CA MET A 327 -16.56 -0.81 25.90
C MET A 327 -17.40 -1.94 25.31
N CYS A 328 -18.45 -1.60 24.56
CA CYS A 328 -19.21 -2.55 23.75
C CYS A 328 -18.55 -2.67 22.39
N GLN A 329 -18.18 -3.89 22.01
CA GLN A 329 -17.69 -4.20 20.67
C GLN A 329 -18.56 -5.26 20.04
N ASP A 330 -18.61 -5.24 18.72
CA ASP A 330 -19.32 -6.19 17.89
C ASP A 330 -18.95 -7.67 18.16
N ASN A 331 -17.74 -7.94 18.68
CA ASN A 331 -17.27 -9.28 19.02
C ASN A 331 -17.85 -9.87 20.32
N SER A 332 -18.60 -9.11 21.12
CA SER A 332 -19.31 -9.66 22.27
C SER A 332 -20.65 -10.27 21.82
N GLN A 333 -20.78 -11.59 21.90
CA GLN A 333 -22.01 -12.32 21.54
C GLN A 333 -23.26 -11.62 22.09
N GLY A 334 -24.16 -11.18 21.21
CA GLY A 334 -25.44 -10.59 21.58
C GLY A 334 -25.38 -9.15 22.12
N SER A 335 -24.50 -8.30 21.58
CA SER A 335 -24.45 -6.89 21.95
C SER A 335 -25.79 -6.18 21.70
N LYS A 336 -26.41 -5.67 22.78
CA LYS A 336 -27.67 -4.91 22.72
C LYS A 336 -27.50 -3.47 22.20
N ALA A 337 -26.26 -3.02 21.96
CA ALA A 337 -25.97 -1.60 21.72
C ALA A 337 -26.16 -1.16 20.26
N ALA A 338 -25.77 -1.98 19.28
CA ALA A 338 -26.06 -1.73 17.87
C ALA A 338 -26.17 -3.05 17.07
N VAL A 339 -26.89 -3.01 15.96
CA VAL A 339 -27.05 -4.15 15.05
C VAL A 339 -26.63 -3.72 13.65
N THR A 340 -25.73 -4.46 13.02
CA THR A 340 -25.30 -4.28 11.62
C THR A 340 -25.77 -5.45 10.78
N ASP A 341 -26.38 -5.17 9.63
CA ASP A 341 -26.74 -6.23 8.69
C ASP A 341 -25.48 -6.71 7.92
N PRO A 342 -25.14 -8.01 7.96
CA PRO A 342 -24.05 -8.54 7.14
C PRO A 342 -24.44 -8.56 5.67
N ILE A 343 -23.45 -8.32 4.80
CA ILE A 343 -23.62 -8.48 3.35
C ILE A 343 -23.05 -9.84 2.95
N SER A 344 -23.89 -10.68 2.35
CA SER A 344 -23.57 -12.08 2.06
C SER A 344 -22.46 -12.25 1.02
N GLU A 345 -22.56 -11.57 -0.12
CA GLU A 345 -21.58 -11.67 -1.21
C GLU A 345 -21.49 -10.38 -2.02
N ILE A 346 -20.27 -10.02 -2.42
CA ILE A 346 -20.00 -8.88 -3.29
C ILE A 346 -18.78 -9.16 -4.19
N THR A 347 -18.91 -8.87 -5.48
CA THR A 347 -17.81 -8.93 -6.45
C THR A 347 -17.39 -7.53 -6.83
N ILE A 348 -16.12 -7.19 -6.64
CA ILE A 348 -15.56 -5.91 -7.10
C ILE A 348 -14.84 -6.18 -8.43
N GLU A 349 -15.36 -5.57 -9.50
CA GLU A 349 -14.82 -5.74 -10.86
C GLU A 349 -13.37 -5.21 -10.96
N PRO A 350 -12.59 -5.66 -11.96
CA PRO A 350 -11.24 -5.16 -12.21
C PRO A 350 -11.17 -3.63 -12.31
N GLU A 351 -10.16 -3.03 -11.69
CA GLU A 351 -9.88 -1.58 -11.71
C GLU A 351 -11.09 -0.68 -11.37
N SER A 352 -12.03 -1.19 -10.59
CA SER A 352 -13.29 -0.52 -10.28
C SER A 352 -13.44 -0.21 -8.79
N THR A 353 -14.29 0.76 -8.48
CA THR A 353 -14.74 1.04 -7.11
C THR A 353 -16.20 0.64 -6.99
N ARG A 354 -16.49 -0.27 -6.05
CA ARG A 354 -17.86 -0.68 -5.72
C ARG A 354 -18.27 -0.08 -4.39
N TYR A 355 -19.40 0.62 -4.40
CA TYR A 355 -19.99 1.22 -3.21
C TYR A 355 -20.81 0.19 -2.43
N VAL A 356 -20.57 0.14 -1.12
CA VAL A 356 -21.22 -0.78 -0.20
C VAL A 356 -21.98 0.00 0.86
N ARG A 357 -23.26 -0.32 1.02
CA ARG A 357 -24.15 0.31 2.00
C ARG A 357 -24.32 -0.60 3.20
N TYR A 358 -23.91 -0.12 4.36
CA TYR A 358 -24.20 -0.73 5.64
C TYR A 358 -25.31 0.04 6.34
N TYR A 359 -26.19 -0.70 7.00
CA TYR A 359 -27.23 -0.15 7.85
C TYR A 359 -26.94 -0.58 9.27
N PHE A 360 -26.99 0.37 10.20
CA PHE A 360 -26.85 0.08 11.61
C PHE A 360 -27.87 0.86 12.44
N THR A 361 -28.43 0.20 13.46
CA THR A 361 -29.36 0.81 14.43
C THR A 361 -28.66 0.94 15.77
N ILE A 362 -28.72 2.11 16.40
CA ILE A 362 -28.22 2.33 17.77
C ILE A 362 -29.39 2.15 18.74
N ASN A 363 -29.25 1.20 19.68
CA ASN A 363 -30.33 0.77 20.56
C ASN A 363 -30.14 1.22 22.03
N MET A 364 -29.01 1.82 22.36
CA MET A 364 -28.68 2.27 23.73
C MET A 364 -28.11 3.69 23.70
N PRO A 365 -28.36 4.53 24.72
CA PRO A 365 -27.73 5.84 24.84
C PRO A 365 -26.22 5.67 25.02
N VAL A 366 -25.45 6.46 24.27
CA VAL A 366 -23.98 6.34 24.16
C VAL A 366 -23.35 7.54 24.85
N TYR A 367 -22.40 7.30 25.76
CA TYR A 367 -21.66 8.40 26.39
C TYR A 367 -20.75 9.05 25.37
N PHE A 368 -20.66 10.37 25.49
CA PHE A 368 -19.59 11.17 24.93
C PHE A 368 -18.21 10.50 25.05
N PRO A 369 -17.39 10.49 23.99
CA PRO A 369 -17.72 10.25 22.60
C PRO A 369 -17.17 8.86 22.19
N ILE A 370 -17.33 8.49 20.92
CA ILE A 370 -16.64 7.38 20.22
C ILE A 370 -17.61 6.24 19.88
N LEU A 371 -18.42 6.46 18.84
CA LEU A 371 -18.72 5.37 17.92
C LEU A 371 -17.56 5.34 16.91
N GLN A 372 -16.61 4.44 17.14
CA GLN A 372 -15.48 4.23 16.24
C GLN A 372 -15.82 3.06 15.33
N PHE A 373 -15.93 3.33 14.02
CA PHE A 373 -15.78 2.29 13.02
C PHE A 373 -14.31 1.91 12.98
N LEU A 374 -14.00 0.70 13.43
CA LEU A 374 -12.62 0.27 13.61
C LEU A 374 -12.12 -0.47 12.37
N GLN A 375 -12.89 -1.45 11.87
CA GLN A 375 -12.45 -2.35 10.79
C GLN A 375 -13.64 -2.88 9.97
N ILE A 376 -13.43 -3.20 8.70
CA ILE A 376 -14.39 -4.00 7.90
C ILE A 376 -13.85 -5.42 8.00
N ILE A 377 -14.66 -6.34 8.50
CA ILE A 377 -14.34 -7.76 8.56
C ILE A 377 -15.03 -8.39 7.35
N TYR A 378 -14.33 -9.22 6.59
CA TYR A 378 -14.86 -9.85 5.40
C TYR A 378 -14.05 -11.09 5.08
N LEU A 379 -14.65 -11.97 4.31
CA LEU A 379 -14.05 -13.22 3.89
C LEU A 379 -13.68 -13.10 2.41
N VAL A 380 -12.40 -13.19 2.07
CA VAL A 380 -11.96 -13.22 0.67
C VAL A 380 -12.05 -14.65 0.18
N ILE A 381 -12.94 -14.91 -0.79
CA ILE A 381 -12.94 -16.17 -1.53
C ILE A 381 -12.42 -15.87 -2.93
N THR A 382 -11.11 -16.01 -3.09
CA THR A 382 -10.55 -16.26 -4.42
C THR A 382 -10.77 -17.73 -4.76
N GLU A 383 -11.16 -18.06 -6.00
CA GLU A 383 -11.59 -19.39 -6.50
C GLU A 383 -10.64 -20.58 -6.22
N GLN A 384 -9.49 -20.35 -5.57
CA GLN A 384 -8.51 -21.37 -5.18
C GLN A 384 -8.31 -21.53 -3.66
N PHE A 385 -9.02 -20.78 -2.81
CA PHE A 385 -8.87 -20.87 -1.35
C PHE A 385 -10.17 -21.40 -0.74
N SER A 386 -10.18 -22.68 -0.39
CA SER A 386 -11.28 -23.39 0.27
C SER A 386 -11.44 -23.05 1.76
N ASN A 387 -10.51 -22.27 2.33
CA ASN A 387 -10.51 -21.96 3.75
C ASN A 387 -11.30 -20.67 4.00
N THR A 388 -12.41 -20.81 4.72
CA THR A 388 -13.27 -19.74 5.22
C THR A 388 -12.56 -18.98 6.34
N LEU A 389 -11.72 -18.03 5.97
CA LEU A 389 -10.91 -17.26 6.89
C LEU A 389 -11.38 -15.79 6.93
N SER A 390 -11.72 -15.28 8.11
CA SER A 390 -12.17 -13.90 8.29
C SER A 390 -10.98 -12.93 8.24
N TYR A 391 -10.96 -12.06 7.24
CA TYR A 391 -9.98 -11.00 7.06
C TYR A 391 -10.52 -9.66 7.55
N THR A 392 -9.64 -8.74 7.89
CA THR A 392 -9.99 -7.38 8.31
C THR A 392 -9.25 -6.37 7.43
N VAL A 393 -9.93 -5.32 7.01
CA VAL A 393 -9.27 -4.09 6.55
C VAL A 393 -9.40 -3.12 7.69
N ARG A 394 -8.28 -2.74 8.30
CA ARG A 394 -8.27 -1.68 9.31
C ARG A 394 -8.39 -0.33 8.61
N TYR A 395 -9.31 0.48 9.09
CA TYR A 395 -9.29 1.91 8.79
C TYR A 395 -8.33 2.59 9.77
N GLY A 396 -7.67 3.66 9.34
CA GLY A 396 -7.31 4.69 10.31
C GLY A 396 -8.60 5.16 10.97
N SER A 397 -8.61 5.27 12.31
CA SER A 397 -9.79 5.62 13.13
C SER A 397 -10.65 6.69 12.46
N ILE A 398 -11.76 6.28 11.84
CA ILE A 398 -12.74 7.23 11.31
C ILE A 398 -13.58 7.66 12.52
N ARG A 399 -13.17 8.76 13.16
CA ARG A 399 -13.92 9.40 14.23
C ARG A 399 -15.02 10.26 13.62
N TYR A 400 -16.13 9.65 13.23
CA TYR A 400 -17.38 10.40 13.19
C TYR A 400 -17.94 10.37 14.61
N LEU A 401 -17.81 11.49 15.32
CA LEU A 401 -18.37 11.67 16.64
C LEU A 401 -19.89 11.65 16.45
N ILE A 402 -20.64 10.65 16.93
CA ILE A 402 -22.10 10.67 16.82
C ILE A 402 -22.65 10.87 18.24
N HIS A 403 -23.34 11.99 18.49
CA HIS A 403 -24.23 12.20 19.61
C HIS A 403 -25.51 11.42 19.46
N VAL A 404 -26.06 10.94 20.56
CA VAL A 404 -27.36 10.28 20.59
C VAL A 404 -28.25 11.09 21.52
N LEU A 405 -29.43 11.51 21.05
CA LEU A 405 -30.43 12.14 21.91
C LEU A 405 -31.39 11.07 22.43
N SER A 406 -31.67 11.14 23.73
CA SER A 406 -32.59 10.28 24.48
C SER A 406 -34.05 10.51 24.14
#